data_AF-A0A9X1VKH8-F1
#
_entry.id   AF-A0A9X1VKH8-F1
#
_cell.length_a   1.000
_cell.length_b   1.000
_cell.length_c   1.000
_cell.angle_alpha   90.00
_cell.angle_beta   90.00
_cell.angle_gamma   90.00
#
_symmetry.space_group_name_H-M   'P 1'
#
loop_
_entity.id
_entity.type
_entity.pdbx_description
1 polymer ?
#
loop_
_entity_poly.entity_id
_entity_poly.type
_entity_poly.pdbx_seq_one_letter_code
_entity_poly.pdbx_strand_id
1 'polypeptide(L)'
;MSQEINAKALAEAIIRHREARKLTGRAASAEMENVSPSTLSRIERGNLPDLDTYMRICRWLNVDPAHFAITPTGRKTTEMESPLQREDIITHLRADKLLSKQTREALITMIEVAYAAARRNILPDESQIPPSLQN
;
A
#
# COMPACT_ATOMS: atom_id res chain seq x y z
N MET A 1 25.02 5.76 13.19
CA MET A 1 24.31 4.48 13.35
C MET A 1 23.93 4.01 11.96
N SER A 2 24.54 2.93 11.47
CA SER A 2 24.21 2.36 10.17
C SER A 2 22.89 1.62 10.34
N GLN A 3 21.77 2.22 9.94
CA GLN A 3 20.52 1.47 9.84
C GLN A 3 20.65 0.56 8.61
N GLU A 4 20.65 -0.74 8.84
CA GLU A 4 20.62 -1.73 7.76
C GLU A 4 19.23 -1.69 7.12
N ILE A 5 19.14 -1.69 5.79
CA ILE A 5 17.87 -1.62 5.05
C ILE A 5 17.42 -3.04 4.69
N ASN A 6 16.13 -3.32 4.86
CA ASN A 6 15.50 -4.56 4.39
C ASN A 6 15.31 -4.51 2.87
N ALA A 7 16.35 -4.91 2.13
CA ALA A 7 16.36 -4.90 0.67
C ALA A 7 15.23 -5.73 0.04
N LYS A 8 14.82 -6.83 0.69
CA LYS A 8 13.72 -7.67 0.21
C LYS A 8 12.38 -6.94 0.31
N ALA A 9 12.09 -6.36 1.48
CA ALA A 9 10.85 -5.60 1.68
C ALA A 9 10.76 -4.40 0.71
N LEU A 10 11.89 -3.72 0.47
CA LEU A 10 11.99 -2.65 -0.50
C LEU A 10 11.69 -3.13 -1.94
N ALA A 11 12.32 -4.23 -2.37
CA ALA A 11 12.10 -4.81 -3.68
C ALA A 11 10.63 -5.17 -3.92
N GLU A 12 9.99 -5.82 -2.94
CA GLU A 12 8.58 -6.19 -3.05
C GLU A 12 7.66 -4.96 -3.10
N ALA A 13 7.97 -3.89 -2.34
CA ALA A 13 7.20 -2.66 -2.36
C ALA A 13 7.27 -1.97 -3.74
N ILE A 14 8.45 -1.93 -4.35
CA ILE A 14 8.64 -1.40 -5.71
C ILE A 14 7.80 -2.18 -6.72
N ILE A 15 7.88 -3.50 -6.70
CA ILE A 15 7.14 -4.37 -7.64
C ILE A 15 5.63 -4.15 -7.48
N ARG A 16 5.12 -4.17 -6.25
CA ARG A 16 3.70 -3.95 -5.96
C ARG A 16 3.20 -2.59 -6.46
N HIS A 17 3.92 -1.52 -6.16
CA HIS A 17 3.54 -0.17 -6.59
C HIS A 17 3.53 -0.03 -8.12
N ARG A 18 4.53 -0.64 -8.76
CA ARG A 18 4.65 -0.67 -10.23
C ARG A 18 3.48 -1.43 -10.87
N GLU A 19 3.15 -2.61 -10.36
CA GLU A 19 2.07 -3.45 -10.87
C GLU A 19 0.68 -2.82 -10.67
N ALA A 20 0.43 -2.22 -9.50
CA ALA A 20 -0.81 -1.50 -9.22
C ALA A 20 -1.06 -0.36 -10.21
N ARG A 21 0.02 0.31 -10.66
CA ARG A 21 -0.03 1.39 -11.65
C ARG A 21 0.18 0.92 -13.09
N LYS A 22 0.27 -0.39 -13.33
CA LYS A 22 0.52 -1.02 -14.64
C LYS A 22 1.76 -0.46 -15.36
N LEU A 23 2.78 -0.10 -14.59
CA LEU A 23 4.02 0.49 -15.11
C LEU A 23 5.00 -0.61 -15.53
N THR A 24 5.73 -0.39 -16.63
CA THR A 24 6.91 -1.19 -16.95
C THR A 24 8.08 -0.76 -16.09
N GLY A 25 9.12 -1.60 -15.92
CA GLY A 25 10.31 -1.22 -15.16
C GLY A 25 10.98 0.06 -15.70
N ARG A 26 10.95 0.26 -17.02
CA ARG A 26 11.45 1.50 -17.65
C ARG A 26 10.59 2.72 -17.29
N ALA A 27 9.27 2.58 -17.36
CA ALA A 27 8.34 3.66 -17.01
C ALA A 27 8.48 4.04 -15.52
N ALA A 28 8.53 3.06 -14.62
CA ALA A 28 8.75 3.30 -13.19
C ALA A 28 10.09 4.01 -12.94
N SER A 29 11.18 3.56 -13.58
CA SER A 29 12.48 4.22 -13.46
C SER A 29 12.48 5.65 -14.03
N ALA A 30 11.66 5.95 -15.04
CA ALA A 30 11.58 7.30 -15.61
C ALA A 30 10.83 8.27 -14.69
N GLU A 31 9.91 7.78 -13.85
CA GLU A 31 9.27 8.58 -12.81
C GLU A 31 10.22 8.87 -11.62
N MET A 32 11.26 8.05 -11.46
CA MET A 32 12.29 8.23 -10.45
C MET A 32 13.48 8.97 -11.06
N GLU A 33 13.59 10.27 -10.79
CA GLU A 33 14.75 11.07 -11.24
C GLU A 33 16.08 10.37 -10.90
N ASN A 34 16.96 10.21 -11.88
CA ASN A 34 18.30 9.64 -11.70
C ASN A 34 18.35 8.15 -11.26
N VAL A 35 17.25 7.39 -11.40
CA VAL A 35 17.27 5.93 -11.21
C VAL A 35 17.15 5.26 -12.58
N SER A 36 18.21 4.57 -13.00
CA SER A 36 18.20 3.87 -14.30
C SER A 36 17.36 2.58 -14.25
N PRO A 37 16.82 2.09 -15.39
CA PRO A 37 16.12 0.80 -15.44
C PRO A 37 16.97 -0.37 -14.94
N SER A 38 18.29 -0.33 -15.17
CA SER A 38 19.21 -1.38 -14.71
C SER A 38 19.46 -1.30 -13.21
N THR A 39 19.52 -0.10 -12.63
CA THR A 39 19.56 0.12 -11.18
C THR A 39 18.29 -0.43 -10.53
N LEU A 40 17.12 -0.07 -11.07
CA LEU A 40 15.84 -0.55 -10.55
C LEU A 40 15.74 -2.08 -10.59
N SER A 41 16.12 -2.71 -11.71
CA SER A 41 16.13 -4.17 -11.84
C SER A 41 17.10 -4.88 -10.89
N ARG A 42 18.21 -4.23 -10.49
CA ARG A 42 19.10 -4.77 -9.45
C ARG A 42 18.42 -4.72 -8.09
N ILE A 43 17.74 -3.63 -7.78
CA ILE A 43 17.04 -3.44 -6.50
C ILE A 43 15.86 -4.40 -6.39
N GLU A 44 15.07 -4.58 -7.44
CA GLU A 44 13.99 -5.58 -7.50
C GLU A 44 14.50 -7.02 -7.30
N ARG A 45 15.78 -7.30 -7.58
CA ARG A 45 16.44 -8.59 -7.31
C ARG A 45 17.10 -8.66 -5.92
N GLY A 46 16.92 -7.65 -5.07
CA GLY A 46 17.40 -7.61 -3.70
C GLY A 46 18.77 -6.94 -3.50
N ASN A 47 19.30 -6.21 -4.49
CA ASN A 47 20.50 -5.40 -4.27
C ASN A 47 20.13 -4.12 -3.49
N LEU A 48 20.99 -3.74 -2.55
CA LEU A 48 20.82 -2.51 -1.79
C LEU A 48 21.13 -1.28 -2.65
N PRO A 49 20.23 -0.28 -2.71
CA PRO A 49 20.54 1.02 -3.30
C PRO A 49 21.49 1.83 -2.40
N ASP A 50 22.16 2.82 -2.99
CA ASP A 50 22.76 3.91 -2.22
C ASP A 50 21.67 4.79 -1.57
N LEU A 51 22.09 5.68 -0.67
CA LEU A 51 21.17 6.52 0.10
C LEU A 51 20.34 7.47 -0.79
N ASP A 52 20.92 8.03 -1.85
CA ASP A 52 20.22 8.96 -2.74
C ASP A 52 19.13 8.23 -3.53
N THR A 53 19.48 7.09 -4.12
CA THR A 53 18.58 6.18 -4.81
C THR A 53 17.47 5.68 -3.88
N TYR A 54 17.83 5.31 -2.64
CA TYR A 54 16.86 4.87 -1.64
C TYR A 54 15.82 5.96 -1.30
N MET A 55 16.28 7.19 -1.06
CA MET A 55 15.40 8.32 -0.74
C MET A 55 14.45 8.65 -1.89
N ARG A 56 14.91 8.54 -3.14
CA ARG A 56 14.08 8.75 -4.33
C ARG A 56 13.00 7.69 -4.46
N ILE A 57 13.34 6.43 -4.21
CA ILE A 57 12.38 5.33 -4.22
C ILE A 57 11.35 5.53 -3.12
N CYS A 58 11.75 5.89 -1.90
CA CYS A 58 10.82 6.15 -0.80
C CYS A 58 9.83 7.28 -1.15
N ARG A 59 10.31 8.37 -1.76
CA ARG A 59 9.44 9.45 -2.26
C ARG A 59 8.47 8.97 -3.33
N TRP A 60 8.93 8.16 -4.29
CA TRP A 60 8.08 7.62 -5.35
C TRP A 60 7.00 6.65 -4.83
N LEU A 61 7.33 5.88 -3.79
CA LEU A 61 6.41 5.00 -3.07
C LEU A 61 5.50 5.76 -2.09
N ASN A 62 5.80 7.03 -1.81
CA ASN A 62 5.15 7.84 -0.76
C ASN A 62 5.20 7.18 0.63
N VAL A 63 6.36 6.62 1.00
CA VAL A 63 6.61 5.95 2.28
C VAL A 63 7.79 6.58 3.02
N ASP A 64 7.77 6.50 4.36
CA ASP A 64 8.88 6.99 5.19
C ASP A 64 10.14 6.11 5.02
N PRO A 65 11.35 6.70 4.89
CA PRO A 65 12.61 5.94 4.81
C PRO A 65 12.90 5.03 6.02
N ALA A 66 12.29 5.25 7.18
CA ALA A 66 12.39 4.35 8.32
C ALA A 66 11.59 3.05 8.12
N HIS A 67 10.65 3.02 7.16
CA HIS A 67 9.78 1.85 6.92
C HIS A 67 10.58 0.59 6.56
N PHE A 68 11.68 0.74 5.82
CA PHE A 68 12.53 -0.39 5.45
C PHE A 68 13.74 -0.57 6.38
N ALA A 69 13.84 0.17 7.48
CA ALA A 69 14.95 0.02 8.41
C ALA A 69 14.83 -1.30 9.20
N ILE A 70 15.90 -2.09 9.23
CA ILE A 70 16.04 -3.28 10.06
C ILE A 70 16.28 -2.79 11.49
N THR A 71 15.25 -2.89 12.33
CA THR A 71 15.41 -2.63 13.75
C THR A 71 15.98 -3.89 14.41
N PRO A 72 17.17 -3.84 15.03
CA PRO A 72 17.75 -4.98 15.71
C PRO A 72 17.05 -5.14 17.05
N THR A 73 15.92 -5.83 17.06
CA THR A 73 15.27 -6.50 18.20
C THR A 73 13.89 -6.94 17.75
N GLY A 74 13.44 -8.12 18.19
CA GLY A 74 12.14 -8.72 17.85
C GLY A 74 10.91 -7.97 18.35
N ARG A 75 10.89 -6.65 18.20
CA ARG A 75 9.71 -5.80 18.33
C ARG A 75 9.20 -5.64 16.91
N LYS A 76 8.09 -6.34 16.59
CA LYS A 76 7.22 -5.93 15.48
C LYS A 76 7.07 -4.42 15.63
N THR A 77 7.63 -3.64 14.71
CA THR A 77 7.33 -2.23 14.54
C THR A 77 5.85 -2.18 14.18
N THR A 78 5.05 -2.12 15.24
CA THR A 78 3.61 -2.03 15.21
C THR A 78 3.35 -0.55 15.25
N GLU A 79 3.47 0.11 14.10
CA GLU A 79 2.95 1.45 13.84
C GLU A 79 3.15 1.76 12.35
N MET A 80 2.07 1.54 11.58
CA MET A 80 1.80 1.98 10.20
C MET A 80 2.71 1.40 9.10
N GLU A 81 2.29 0.55 8.17
CA GLU A 81 0.96 0.26 7.62
C GLU A 81 0.89 -1.25 7.33
N SER A 82 0.26 -2.02 8.21
CA SER A 82 -0.53 -3.14 7.66
C SER A 82 -1.71 -2.49 6.96
N PRO A 83 -2.12 -2.95 5.75
CA PRO A 83 -3.35 -2.46 5.16
C PRO A 83 -4.43 -2.56 6.23
N LEU A 84 -5.11 -1.45 6.54
CA LEU A 84 -6.15 -1.37 7.57
C LEU A 84 -6.97 -2.64 7.48
N GLN A 85 -6.85 -3.51 8.49
CA GLN A 85 -7.58 -4.76 8.46
C GLN A 85 -9.04 -4.37 8.60
N ARG A 86 -9.94 -5.05 7.88
CA ARG A 86 -11.38 -4.79 7.89
C ARG A 86 -11.91 -4.62 9.33
N GLU A 87 -11.37 -5.41 10.24
CA GLU A 87 -11.67 -5.45 11.66
C GLU A 87 -11.28 -4.15 12.40
N ASP A 88 -10.18 -3.49 12.00
CA ASP A 88 -9.76 -2.20 12.56
C ASP A 88 -10.76 -1.11 12.18
N ILE A 89 -11.20 -1.07 10.92
CA ILE A 89 -12.16 -0.08 10.42
C ILE A 89 -13.51 -0.24 11.13
N ILE A 90 -13.99 -1.48 11.24
CA ILE A 90 -15.23 -1.80 11.97
C ILE A 90 -15.12 -1.37 13.44
N THR A 91 -13.97 -1.58 14.08
CA THR A 91 -13.74 -1.18 15.47
C THR A 91 -13.85 0.33 15.65
N HIS A 92 -13.28 1.12 14.73
CA HIS A 92 -13.37 2.59 14.78
C HIS A 92 -14.83 3.07 14.60
N LEU A 93 -15.58 2.49 13.66
CA LEU A 93 -17.00 2.82 13.49
C LEU A 93 -17.85 2.47 14.71
N ARG A 94 -17.50 1.39 15.41
CA ARG A 94 -18.16 1.02 16.68
C ARG A 94 -17.85 1.98 17.81
N ALA A 95 -16.62 2.48 17.87
CA ALA A 95 -16.19 3.45 18.87
C ALA A 95 -16.72 4.87 18.61
N ASP A 96 -17.13 5.18 17.37
CA ASP A 96 -17.65 6.49 17.00
C ASP A 96 -19.02 6.76 17.64
N LYS A 97 -19.03 7.76 18.54
CA LYS A 97 -20.20 8.21 19.31
C LYS A 97 -21.09 9.18 18.54
N LEU A 98 -20.62 9.76 17.44
CA LEU A 98 -21.42 10.64 16.57
C LEU A 98 -22.40 9.82 15.71
N LEU A 99 -22.11 8.54 15.50
CA LEU A 99 -22.97 7.66 14.71
C LEU A 99 -24.12 7.11 15.55
N SER A 100 -25.33 7.28 15.00
CA SER A 100 -26.50 6.55 15.49
C SER A 100 -26.26 5.04 15.36
N LYS A 101 -26.93 4.23 16.18
CA LYS A 101 -26.83 2.77 16.09
C LYS A 101 -27.17 2.28 14.68
N GLN A 102 -28.21 2.83 14.06
CA GLN A 102 -28.63 2.43 12.71
C GLN A 102 -27.58 2.79 11.65
N THR A 103 -27.01 3.99 11.71
CA THR A 103 -25.98 4.46 10.76
C THR A 103 -24.70 3.62 10.87
N ARG A 104 -24.29 3.31 12.10
CA ARG A 104 -23.12 2.47 12.37
C ARG A 104 -23.27 1.08 11.76
N GLU A 105 -24.40 0.42 12.00
CA GLU A 105 -24.64 -0.92 11.44
C GLU A 105 -24.66 -0.89 9.90
N ALA A 106 -25.28 0.13 9.30
CA ALA A 106 -25.30 0.29 7.84
C ALA A 106 -23.89 0.45 7.25
N LEU A 107 -23.04 1.27 7.87
CA LEU A 107 -21.65 1.46 7.45
C LEU A 107 -20.82 0.19 7.60
N ILE A 108 -20.98 -0.54 8.71
CA ILE A 108 -20.34 -1.84 8.90
C ILE A 108 -20.75 -2.77 7.77
N THR A 109 -22.05 -2.99 7.55
CA THR A 109 -22.56 -3.87 6.49
C THR A 109 -22.00 -3.50 5.12
N MET A 110 -21.98 -2.21 4.76
CA MET A 110 -21.43 -1.74 3.49
C MET A 110 -19.95 -2.15 3.31
N ILE A 111 -19.14 -1.96 4.34
CA ILE A 111 -17.72 -2.34 4.33
C ILE A 111 -17.57 -3.86 4.22
N GLU A 112 -18.38 -4.64 4.94
CA GLU A 112 -18.34 -6.10 4.85
C GLU A 112 -18.63 -6.60 3.43
N VAL A 113 -19.64 -6.02 2.77
CA VAL A 113 -19.99 -6.34 1.38
C VAL A 113 -18.85 -5.96 0.43
N ALA A 114 -18.27 -4.77 0.58
CA ALA A 114 -17.17 -4.31 -0.26
C ALA A 114 -15.93 -5.22 -0.17
N TYR A 115 -15.52 -5.60 1.04
CA TYR A 115 -14.40 -6.54 1.24
C TYR A 115 -14.72 -7.95 0.73
N ALA A 116 -15.97 -8.41 0.85
CA ALA A 116 -16.39 -9.69 0.30
C ALA A 116 -16.32 -9.69 -1.24
N ALA A 117 -16.75 -8.60 -1.90
CA ALA A 117 -16.64 -8.44 -3.34
C ALA A 117 -15.18 -8.38 -3.81
N ALA A 118 -14.34 -7.58 -3.13
CA ALA A 118 -12.91 -7.46 -3.42
C ALA A 118 -12.18 -8.82 -3.28
N ARG A 119 -12.49 -9.60 -2.24
CA ARG A 119 -11.92 -10.95 -2.04
C ARG A 119 -12.32 -11.95 -3.13
N ARG A 120 -13.47 -11.74 -3.77
CA ARG A 120 -13.94 -12.59 -4.88
C ARG A 120 -13.31 -12.20 -6.23
N ASN A 121 -12.41 -11.20 -6.25
CA ASN A 121 -11.89 -10.57 -7.47
C ASN A 121 -13.04 -10.06 -8.38
N ILE A 122 -14.09 -9.51 -7.74
CA ILE A 122 -15.26 -8.93 -8.39
C ILE A 122 -15.13 -7.41 -8.21
N LEU A 123 -14.40 -6.79 -9.13
CA LEU A 123 -14.82 -5.52 -9.72
C LEU A 123 -15.01 -5.77 -11.22
N PRO A 124 -16.14 -6.36 -11.65
CA PRO A 124 -16.51 -6.43 -13.04
C PRO A 124 -17.48 -5.28 -13.32
N ASP A 125 -17.08 -4.44 -14.26
CA ASP A 125 -17.94 -3.67 -15.16
C ASP A 125 -18.89 -2.60 -14.55
N GLU A 126 -18.71 -1.36 -14.99
CA GLU A 126 -19.55 -0.19 -14.67
C GLU A 126 -21.02 -0.38 -15.06
N SER A 127 -21.34 -1.44 -15.83
CA SER A 127 -22.70 -1.79 -16.25
C SER A 127 -23.65 -2.24 -15.13
N GLN A 128 -23.17 -2.47 -13.90
CA GLN A 128 -24.01 -2.89 -12.75
C GLN A 128 -24.30 -1.78 -11.73
N ILE A 129 -23.97 -0.52 -12.03
CA ILE A 129 -24.39 0.62 -11.20
C ILE A 129 -25.92 0.79 -11.32
N PRO A 130 -26.68 0.84 -10.21
CA PRO A 130 -28.12 1.06 -10.26
C PRO A 130 -28.42 2.40 -10.96
N PRO A 131 -29.45 2.46 -11.83
CA PRO A 131 -29.71 3.64 -12.68
C PRO A 131 -30.03 4.93 -11.90
N SER A 132 -30.23 4.84 -10.58
CA SER A 132 -30.43 5.98 -9.69
C SER A 132 -29.15 6.81 -9.40
N LEU A 133 -27.98 6.39 -9.90
CA LEU A 133 -26.70 7.07 -9.69
C LEU A 133 -25.95 7.38 -10.99
N GLN A 134 -26.62 7.30 -12.14
CA GLN A 134 -26.09 7.79 -13.41
C GLN A 134 -26.65 9.21 -13.63
N ASN A 135 -25.78 10.23 -13.58
CA ASN A 135 -26.11 11.60 -14.00
C ASN A 135 -26.07 11.71 -15.52
#